data_AF-A0A819FP86-F1
#
_entry.id   AF-A0A819FP86-F1
#
_cell.length_a   1.000
_cell.length_b   1.000
_cell.length_c   1.000
_cell.angle_alpha   90.00
_cell.angle_beta   90.00
_cell.angle_gamma   90.00
#
_symmetry.space_group_name_H-M   'P 1'
#
loop_
_entity.id
_entity.type
_entity.pdbx_description
1 polymer ?
#
loop_
_entity_poly.entity_id
_entity_poly.type
_entity_poly.pdbx_seq_one_letter_code
_entity_poly.pdbx_strand_id
1 'polypeptide(L)' 'EWNPKKRAKEIIAKLDISGDKKLSKQEFVNGCRNDPVIYGLLVSR' A
#
# COMPACT_ATOMS: atom_id res chain seq x y z
N GLU A 1 13.26 -15.76 5.99
CA GLU A 1 14.01 -14.49 5.84
C GLU A 1 13.05 -13.32 5.64
N TRP A 2 13.30 -12.22 6.34
CA TRP A 2 12.59 -10.97 6.14
C TRP A 2 13.10 -10.30 4.85
N ASN A 3 12.19 -9.95 3.93
CA ASN A 3 12.54 -9.30 2.66
C ASN A 3 11.68 -8.03 2.47
N PRO A 4 12.27 -6.84 2.66
CA PRO A 4 11.52 -5.58 2.60
C PRO A 4 11.01 -5.27 1.19
N LYS A 5 11.75 -5.67 0.14
CA LYS A 5 11.34 -5.45 -1.26
C LYS A 5 10.10 -6.27 -1.59
N LYS A 6 10.06 -7.53 -1.15
CA LYS A 6 8.88 -8.39 -1.33
C LYS A 6 7.67 -7.79 -0.61
N ARG A 7 7.86 -7.34 0.63
CA ARG A 7 6.77 -6.75 1.42
C ARG A 7 6.23 -5.46 0.82
N ALA A 8 7.10 -4.56 0.36
CA ALA A 8 6.70 -3.34 -0.33
C ALA A 8 5.89 -3.65 -1.61
N LYS A 9 6.30 -4.66 -2.38
CA LYS A 9 5.61 -5.07 -3.60
C LYS A 9 4.19 -5.57 -3.32
N GLU A 10 3.99 -6.34 -2.25
CA GLU A 10 2.67 -6.80 -1.80
C GLU A 10 1.77 -5.64 -1.38
N ILE A 11 2.31 -4.66 -0.67
CA ILE A 11 1.55 -3.48 -0.21
C ILE A 11 1.12 -2.63 -1.40
N ILE A 12 2.05 -2.33 -2.32
CA ILE A 12 1.75 -1.55 -3.53
C ILE A 12 0.69 -2.27 -4.37
N ALA A 13 0.81 -3.59 -4.55
CA ALA A 13 -0.17 -4.38 -5.30
C ALA A 13 -1.58 -4.38 -4.68
N LYS A 14 -1.71 -4.19 -3.36
CA LYS A 14 -3.00 -4.03 -2.69
C LYS A 14 -3.63 -2.65 -2.89
N LEU A 15 -2.79 -1.63 -3.06
CA LEU A 15 -3.22 -0.23 -3.17
C LEU A 15 -3.50 0.15 -4.63
N ASP A 16 -2.79 -0.44 -5.58
CA ASP A 16 -2.94 -0.22 -7.03
C ASP A 16 -4.22 -0.91 -7.55
N ILE A 17 -5.34 -0.19 -7.48
CA ILE A 17 -6.65 -0.69 -7.92
C ILE A 17 -6.72 -0.70 -9.45
N SER A 18 -6.12 0.28 -10.10
CA SER A 18 -6.14 0.40 -11.56
C SER A 18 -5.23 -0.62 -12.28
N GLY A 19 -4.23 -1.16 -11.58
CA GLY A 19 -3.26 -2.11 -12.12
C GLY A 19 -2.22 -1.46 -13.04
N ASP A 20 -2.08 -0.13 -12.99
CA ASP A 20 -1.16 0.64 -13.82
C ASP A 20 0.29 0.61 -13.30
N LYS A 21 0.51 -0.08 -12.17
CA LYS A 21 1.77 -0.22 -11.45
C LYS A 21 2.28 1.10 -10.88
N LYS A 22 1.42 2.11 -10.78
CA LYS A 22 1.66 3.37 -10.10
C LYS A 22 0.64 3.50 -8.98
N LEU A 23 0.86 4.50 -8.13
CA LEU A 23 -0.07 4.81 -7.06
C LEU A 23 -0.52 6.24 -7.23
N SER A 24 -1.76 6.42 -7.66
CA SER A 24 -2.39 7.73 -7.64
C SER A 24 -2.67 8.18 -6.20
N LYS A 25 -2.82 9.49 -6.00
CA LYS A 25 -3.19 10.06 -4.70
C LYS A 25 -4.50 9.46 -4.17
N GLN A 26 -5.48 9.20 -5.05
CA GLN A 26 -6.76 8.62 -4.66
C GLN A 26 -6.63 7.16 -4.24
N GLU A 27 -5.91 6.34 -5.00
CA GLU A 27 -5.61 4.95 -4.64
C GLU A 27 -4.90 4.86 -3.29
N PHE A 28 -3.91 5.73 -3.07
CA PHE A 28 -3.22 5.80 -1.79
C PHE A 28 -4.15 6.15 -0.62
N VAL A 29 -4.93 7.23 -0.74
CA VAL A 29 -5.82 7.68 0.34
C VAL A 29 -6.93 6.66 0.61
N ASN A 30 -7.54 6.11 -0.44
CA ASN A 30 -8.59 5.12 -0.30
C ASN A 30 -8.05 3.81 0.28
N GLY A 31 -6.92 3.32 -0.23
CA GLY A 31 -6.32 2.09 0.25
C GLY A 31 -5.81 2.21 1.69
N CYS A 32 -5.22 3.35 2.09
CA CYS A 32 -4.85 3.60 3.48
C CYS A 32 -6.06 3.74 4.41
N ARG A 33 -7.21 4.27 3.95
CA ARG A 33 -8.42 4.33 4.78
C ARG A 33 -9.11 2.97 4.94
N ASN A 34 -8.99 2.12 3.93
CA ASN A 34 -9.70 0.84 3.88
C ASN A 34 -8.90 -0.33 4.46
N ASP A 35 -7.57 -0.22 4.56
CA ASP A 35 -6.71 -1.25 5.18
C ASP A 35 -6.01 -0.69 6.42
N PRO A 36 -6.48 -1.03 7.64
CA PRO A 36 -5.90 -0.53 8.89
C PRO A 36 -4.46 -1.01 9.13
N VAL A 37 -4.04 -2.13 8.51
CA VAL A 37 -2.66 -2.62 8.59
C VAL A 37 -1.75 -1.72 7.75
N ILE A 38 -2.19 -1.34 6.55
CA ILE A 38 -1.44 -0.41 5.69
C ILE A 38 -1.39 0.98 6.34
N TYR A 39 -2.50 1.44 6.92
CA TYR A 39 -2.55 2.69 7.68
C TYR A 39 -1.53 2.71 8.82
N GLY A 40 -1.53 1.65 9.65
CA GLY A 40 -0.60 1.51 10.77
C GLY A 40 0.87 1.44 10.33
N LEU A 41 1.13 0.89 9.14
CA LEU A 41 2.50 0.78 8.61
C LEU A 41 3.02 2.09 7.99
N LEU A 42 2.16 2.85 7.31
CA LEU A 42 2.58 4.00 6.48
C LEU A 42 2.33 5.35 7.15
N VAL A 43 1.32 5.44 8.02
CA VAL A 43 0.86 6.71 8.61
C VAL A 43 1.15 6.77 10.11
N SER A 44 1.04 5.64 10.82
CA SER A 44 1.35 5.60 12.25
C SER A 44 2.87 5.58 12.48
N ARG A 45 3.35 6.54 13.26
CA ARG A 45 4.69 6.54 13.88
C ARG A 45 4.66 5.84 15.22
#